data_AF-A0A183FCR9-F1
#
_entry.id   AF-A0A183FCR9-F1
#
_cell.length_a   1.000
_cell.length_b   1.000
_cell.length_c   1.000
_cell.angle_alpha   90.00
_cell.angle_beta   90.00
_cell.angle_gamma   90.00
#
_symmetry.space_group_name_H-M   'P 1'
#
loop_
_entity.id
_entity.type
_entity.pdbx_description
1 polymer ?
#
loop_
_entity_poly.entity_id
_entity_poly.type
_entity_poly.pdbx_seq_one_letter_code
_entity_poly.pdbx_strand_id
1 'polypeptide(L)'
;MTQTLSDDTFLETVMKRQERSWTDVQEEMKQYLREYETCFISGLTARNHWSEISSNRQVDGVSPAMRFVTIQKLLRKAIAAKEQMVRVTTRYVILSRLYEDQAQKAGVPLKTVRKNAAVRISTMREEQDRLRQAICDMEKEIQLKEAAIQRTNKSEEARIFFDIFHEEHSQLLAAEEVTKQ
;
A
#
# COMPACT_ATOMS: atom_id res chain seq x y z
N MET A 1 -9.84 -18.03 0.46
CA MET A 1 -9.68 -16.77 1.21
C MET A 1 -8.77 -17.06 2.40
N THR A 2 -7.51 -16.65 2.35
CA THR A 2 -6.57 -16.80 3.48
C THR A 2 -6.82 -15.67 4.47
N GLN A 3 -7.39 -15.99 5.64
CA GLN A 3 -7.50 -15.05 6.75
C GLN A 3 -6.09 -14.53 7.11
N THR A 4 -5.87 -13.22 6.98
CA THR A 4 -4.58 -12.62 7.31
C THR A 4 -4.47 -12.50 8.83
N LEU A 5 -3.90 -13.52 9.49
CA LEU A 5 -3.62 -13.56 10.94
C LEU A 5 -3.06 -12.21 11.43
N SER A 6 -3.38 -11.73 12.64
CA SER A 6 -2.71 -10.55 13.20
C SER A 6 -1.19 -10.76 13.30
N ASP A 7 -0.42 -9.68 13.43
CA ASP A 7 1.05 -9.79 13.55
C ASP A 7 1.47 -10.51 14.83
N ASP A 8 0.74 -10.31 15.93
CA ASP A 8 0.96 -11.03 17.19
C ASP A 8 0.66 -12.53 17.05
N THR A 9 -0.47 -12.88 16.43
CA THR A 9 -0.81 -14.29 16.19
C THR A 9 0.17 -14.95 15.23
N PHE A 10 0.68 -14.21 14.24
CA PHE A 10 1.75 -14.70 13.36
C PHE A 10 3.02 -15.01 14.15
N LEU A 11 3.50 -14.04 14.96
CA LEU A 11 4.70 -14.20 15.78
C LEU A 11 4.57 -15.38 16.74
N GLU A 12 3.47 -15.47 17.47
CA GLU A 12 3.20 -16.59 18.37
C GLU A 12 3.22 -17.94 17.63
N THR A 13 2.56 -18.01 16.47
CA THR A 13 2.48 -19.24 15.68
C THR A 13 3.86 -19.68 15.22
N VAL A 14 4.67 -18.74 14.74
CA VAL A 14 6.01 -19.00 14.23
C VAL A 14 6.97 -19.39 15.37
N MET A 15 6.86 -18.75 16.55
CA MET A 15 7.68 -19.10 17.72
C MET A 15 7.30 -20.47 18.33
N LYS A 16 6.01 -20.84 18.31
CA LYS A 16 5.51 -22.13 18.83
C LYS A 16 5.89 -23.31 17.93
N ARG A 17 6.10 -23.10 16.63
CA ARG A 17 6.47 -24.14 15.65
C ARG A 17 7.99 -24.29 15.53
N GLN A 18 8.60 -24.92 16.54
CA GLN A 18 10.06 -25.11 16.58
C GLN A 18 10.57 -26.17 15.58
N GLU A 19 9.76 -27.18 15.25
CA GLU A 19 10.11 -28.22 14.28
C GLU A 19 9.27 -28.08 13.00
N ARG A 20 9.89 -27.54 11.96
CA ARG A 20 9.35 -27.51 10.61
C ARG A 20 10.37 -28.01 9.63
N SER A 21 9.91 -28.72 8.60
CA SER A 21 10.78 -29.04 7.49
C SER A 21 11.19 -27.75 6.77
N TRP A 22 12.41 -27.72 6.24
CA TRP A 22 12.87 -26.58 5.45
C TRP A 22 11.96 -26.34 4.24
N THR A 23 11.42 -27.41 3.64
CA THR A 23 10.46 -27.35 2.53
C THR A 23 9.22 -26.55 2.91
N ASP A 24 8.63 -26.78 4.10
CA ASP A 24 7.44 -26.05 4.54
C ASP A 24 7.73 -24.56 4.76
N VAL A 25 8.92 -24.24 5.28
CA VAL A 25 9.37 -22.86 5.45
C VAL A 25 9.53 -22.19 4.08
N GLN A 26 10.12 -22.88 3.10
CA GLN A 26 10.27 -22.37 1.75
C GLN A 26 8.93 -22.09 1.07
N GLU A 27 7.95 -22.97 1.21
CA GLU A 27 6.62 -22.76 0.65
C GLU A 27 5.90 -21.56 1.29
N GLU A 28 6.00 -21.40 2.60
CA GLU A 28 5.44 -20.22 3.27
C GLU A 28 6.17 -18.92 2.85
N MET A 29 7.49 -18.97 2.72
CA MET A 29 8.25 -17.84 2.18
C MET A 29 7.81 -17.49 0.76
N LYS A 30 7.56 -18.48 -0.12
CA LYS A 30 7.01 -18.25 -1.47
C LYS A 30 5.61 -17.65 -1.42
N GLN A 31 4.77 -18.08 -0.47
CA GLN A 31 3.46 -17.47 -0.27
C GLN A 31 3.58 -15.98 0.04
N TYR A 32 4.44 -15.58 0.98
CA TYR A 32 4.66 -14.16 1.27
C TYR A 32 5.22 -13.38 0.08
N LEU A 33 6.02 -13.99 -0.80
CA LEU A 33 6.43 -13.31 -2.04
C LEU A 33 5.24 -13.05 -2.98
N ARG A 34 4.34 -14.02 -3.15
CA ARG A 34 3.13 -13.85 -3.98
C ARG A 34 2.18 -12.81 -3.40
N GLU A 35 2.02 -12.81 -2.07
CA GLU A 35 1.24 -11.78 -1.37
C GLU A 35 1.88 -10.40 -1.57
N TYR A 36 3.21 -10.30 -1.45
CA TYR A 36 3.95 -9.07 -1.71
C TYR A 36 3.76 -8.58 -3.15
N GLU A 37 3.87 -9.46 -4.15
CA GLU A 37 3.65 -9.11 -5.57
C GLU A 37 2.25 -8.52 -5.80
N THR A 38 1.24 -9.08 -5.14
CA THR A 38 -0.14 -8.56 -5.22
C THR A 38 -0.22 -7.14 -4.63
N CYS A 39 0.38 -6.91 -3.46
CA CYS A 39 0.44 -5.57 -2.85
C CYS A 39 1.26 -4.59 -3.69
N PHE A 40 2.37 -5.05 -4.27
CA PHE A 40 3.24 -4.28 -5.14
C PHE A 40 2.49 -3.81 -6.39
N ILE A 41 1.75 -4.69 -7.07
CA ILE A 41 0.94 -4.32 -8.24
C ILE A 41 -0.08 -3.25 -7.86
N SER A 42 -0.77 -3.41 -6.73
CA SER A 42 -1.73 -2.42 -6.24
C SER A 42 -1.09 -1.04 -5.98
N GLY A 43 0.07 -1.03 -5.30
CA GLY A 43 0.84 0.19 -5.05
C GLY A 43 1.40 0.83 -6.32
N LEU A 44 1.86 0.01 -7.26
CA LEU A 44 2.37 0.45 -8.56
C LEU A 44 1.27 1.13 -9.39
N THR A 45 0.07 0.55 -9.44
CA THR A 45 -1.09 1.17 -10.11
C THR A 45 -1.40 2.53 -9.50
N ALA A 46 -1.45 2.63 -8.17
CA ALA A 46 -1.70 3.91 -7.50
C ALA A 46 -0.61 4.95 -7.81
N ARG A 47 0.67 4.54 -7.80
CA ARG A 47 1.81 5.40 -8.13
C ARG A 47 1.79 5.86 -9.60
N ASN A 48 1.47 4.97 -10.53
CA ASN A 48 1.41 5.31 -11.95
C ASN A 48 0.26 6.28 -12.24
N HIS A 49 -0.93 6.04 -11.68
CA HIS A 49 -2.05 6.98 -11.78
C HIS A 49 -1.71 8.34 -11.17
N TRP A 50 -0.99 8.36 -10.04
CA TRP A 50 -0.48 9.60 -9.48
C TRP A 50 0.49 10.31 -10.43
N SER A 51 1.42 9.59 -11.04
CA SER A 51 2.37 10.14 -12.02
C SER A 51 1.65 10.75 -13.23
N GLU A 52 0.57 10.13 -13.70
CA GLU A 52 -0.24 10.63 -14.81
C GLU A 52 -0.97 11.92 -14.42
N ILE A 53 -1.65 11.93 -13.27
CA ILE A 53 -2.41 13.10 -12.79
C ILE A 53 -1.49 14.27 -12.39
N SER A 54 -0.29 13.98 -11.88
CA SER A 54 0.66 15.03 -11.48
C SER A 54 1.38 15.64 -12.69
N SER A 55 1.71 14.85 -13.70
CA SER A 55 2.38 15.34 -14.93
C SER A 55 1.43 16.03 -15.89
N ASN A 56 0.19 15.57 -16.03
CA ASN A 56 -0.79 16.20 -16.90
C ASN A 56 -1.65 17.21 -16.15
N ARG A 57 -1.44 18.50 -16.44
CA ARG A 57 -2.34 19.57 -16.00
C ARG A 57 -3.75 19.45 -16.62
N GLN A 58 -3.90 18.70 -17.71
CA GLN A 58 -5.11 18.62 -18.54
C GLN A 58 -5.80 17.25 -18.60
N VAL A 59 -5.25 16.19 -17.98
CA VAL A 59 -5.94 14.89 -17.86
C VAL A 59 -7.00 15.02 -16.78
N ASP A 60 -8.30 15.00 -17.02
CA ASP A 60 -9.10 15.21 -18.23
C ASP A 60 -10.00 16.43 -17.93
N GLY A 61 -11.10 16.68 -18.66
CA GLY A 61 -12.10 17.72 -18.37
C GLY A 61 -12.86 17.57 -17.03
N VAL A 62 -12.12 17.32 -15.96
CA VAL A 62 -12.52 16.95 -14.62
C VAL A 62 -12.35 18.18 -13.74
N SER A 63 -13.43 18.60 -13.07
CA SER A 63 -13.40 19.78 -12.21
C SER A 63 -12.25 19.68 -11.18
N PRO A 64 -11.65 20.81 -10.73
CA PRO A 64 -10.60 20.81 -9.71
C PRO A 64 -10.95 19.97 -8.47
N ALA A 65 -12.23 19.91 -8.15
CA ALA A 65 -12.78 19.19 -7.02
C ALA A 65 -12.80 17.66 -7.25
N MET A 66 -13.15 17.19 -8.45
CA MET A 66 -13.06 15.77 -8.79
C MET A 66 -11.60 15.30 -8.90
N ARG A 67 -10.67 16.18 -9.33
CA ARG A 67 -9.23 15.90 -9.23
C ARG A 67 -8.77 15.75 -7.78
N PHE A 68 -9.23 16.61 -6.88
CA PHE A 68 -8.94 16.51 -5.45
C PHE A 68 -9.41 15.18 -4.84
N VAL A 69 -10.68 14.81 -5.10
CA VAL A 69 -11.25 13.52 -4.67
C VAL A 69 -10.44 12.34 -5.23
N THR A 70 -10.02 12.42 -6.49
CA THR A 70 -9.21 11.37 -7.13
C THR A 70 -7.86 11.20 -6.41
N ILE A 71 -7.17 12.29 -6.07
CA ILE A 71 -5.90 12.23 -5.33
C ILE A 71 -6.12 11.65 -3.94
N GLN A 72 -7.20 12.01 -3.23
CA GLN A 72 -7.53 11.40 -1.94
C GLN A 72 -7.79 9.89 -2.05
N LYS A 73 -8.52 9.44 -3.08
CA LYS A 73 -8.75 8.01 -3.34
C LYS A 73 -7.43 7.27 -3.62
N LEU A 74 -6.54 7.87 -4.42
CA LEU A 74 -5.21 7.31 -4.70
C LEU A 74 -4.33 7.24 -3.45
N LEU A 75 -4.32 8.29 -2.63
CA LEU A 75 -3.58 8.35 -1.38
C LEU A 75 -3.97 7.21 -0.44
N ARG A 76 -5.28 7.00 -0.21
CA ARG A 76 -5.79 5.90 0.63
C ARG A 76 -5.35 4.53 0.10
N LYS A 77 -5.43 4.31 -1.22
CA LYS A 77 -4.96 3.07 -1.86
C LYS A 77 -3.45 2.87 -1.68
N ALA A 78 -2.66 3.91 -1.89
CA ALA A 78 -1.21 3.84 -1.75
C ALA A 78 -0.78 3.56 -0.30
N ILE A 79 -1.41 4.20 0.69
CA ILE A 79 -1.18 3.94 2.12
C ILE A 79 -1.49 2.47 2.44
N ALA A 80 -2.68 2.00 2.09
CA ALA A 80 -3.09 0.62 2.36
C ALA A 80 -2.15 -0.40 1.70
N ALA A 81 -1.75 -0.17 0.44
CA ALA A 81 -0.80 -1.02 -0.26
C ALA A 81 0.56 -1.04 0.45
N LYS A 82 1.09 0.13 0.84
CA LYS A 82 2.37 0.24 1.54
C LYS A 82 2.34 -0.49 2.90
N GLU A 83 1.28 -0.32 3.68
CA GLU A 83 1.13 -1.00 4.98
C GLU A 83 1.17 -2.51 4.81
N GLN A 84 0.44 -3.05 3.82
CA GLN A 84 0.48 -4.49 3.54
C GLN A 84 1.85 -4.94 3.01
N MET A 85 2.50 -4.16 2.15
CA MET A 85 3.87 -4.46 1.69
C MET A 85 4.83 -4.56 2.88
N VAL A 86 4.81 -3.57 3.80
CA VAL A 86 5.67 -3.55 4.99
C VAL A 86 5.42 -4.76 5.88
N ARG A 87 4.15 -5.09 6.10
CA ARG A 87 3.75 -6.25 6.90
C ARG A 87 4.24 -7.57 6.31
N VAL A 88 3.99 -7.79 5.02
CA VAL A 88 4.41 -9.02 4.32
C VAL A 88 5.95 -9.13 4.28
N THR A 89 6.65 -8.02 4.01
CA THR A 89 8.12 -8.00 4.07
C THR A 89 8.63 -8.32 5.47
N THR A 90 7.99 -7.81 6.51
CA THR A 90 8.37 -8.10 7.91
C THR A 90 8.22 -9.59 8.21
N ARG A 91 7.11 -10.21 7.81
CA ARG A 91 6.89 -11.66 7.98
C ARG A 91 7.91 -12.49 7.21
N TYR A 92 8.21 -12.10 5.98
CA TYR A 92 9.25 -12.72 5.17
C TYR A 92 10.62 -12.65 5.85
N VAL A 93 10.98 -11.47 6.38
CA VAL A 93 12.22 -11.27 7.14
C VAL A 93 12.27 -12.20 8.35
N ILE A 94 11.21 -12.23 9.16
CA ILE A 94 11.14 -13.07 10.36
C ILE A 94 11.35 -14.54 10.01
N LEU A 95 10.60 -15.08 9.03
CA LEU A 95 10.78 -16.46 8.60
C LEU A 95 12.20 -16.73 8.09
N SER A 96 12.74 -15.82 7.27
CA SER A 96 14.06 -15.98 6.67
C SER A 96 15.18 -16.02 7.71
N ARG A 97 14.97 -15.41 8.88
CA ARG A 97 15.93 -15.36 9.99
C ARG A 97 15.73 -16.49 11.00
N LEU A 98 14.50 -16.73 11.40
CA LEU A 98 14.20 -17.70 12.46
C LEU A 98 14.49 -19.13 12.02
N TYR A 99 14.31 -19.43 10.74
CA TYR A 99 14.44 -20.78 10.20
C TYR A 99 15.74 -21.00 9.41
N GLU A 100 16.77 -20.19 9.62
CA GLU A 100 18.09 -20.39 9.00
C GLU A 100 18.66 -21.78 9.38
N ASP A 101 18.52 -22.17 10.65
CA ASP A 101 19.02 -23.45 11.16
C ASP A 101 18.34 -24.66 10.51
N GLN A 102 17.07 -24.56 10.14
CA GLN A 102 16.33 -25.60 9.42
C GLN A 102 16.88 -25.75 8.00
N ALA A 103 17.31 -24.66 7.36
CA ALA A 103 17.99 -24.73 6.07
C ALA A 103 19.34 -25.45 6.19
N GLN A 104 20.10 -25.16 7.25
CA GLN A 104 21.37 -25.84 7.52
C GLN A 104 21.17 -27.33 7.78
N LYS A 105 20.17 -27.70 8.59
CA LYS A 105 19.79 -29.11 8.84
C LYS A 105 19.37 -29.84 7.56
N ALA A 106 18.78 -29.13 6.60
CA ALA A 106 18.42 -29.65 5.29
C ALA A 106 19.59 -29.68 4.27
N GLY A 107 20.82 -29.36 4.70
CA GLY A 107 22.01 -29.36 3.83
C GLY A 107 22.12 -28.15 2.90
N VAL A 108 21.31 -27.11 3.10
CA VAL A 108 21.36 -25.89 2.29
C VAL A 108 22.42 -24.93 2.86
N PRO A 109 23.35 -24.43 2.04
CA PRO A 109 24.35 -23.47 2.52
C PRO A 109 23.70 -22.18 3.02
N LEU A 110 23.93 -21.83 4.29
CA LEU A 110 23.40 -20.60 4.91
C LEU A 110 23.75 -19.33 4.15
N LYS A 111 24.95 -19.29 3.54
CA LYS A 111 25.38 -18.17 2.68
C LYS A 111 24.41 -17.93 1.52
N THR A 112 23.91 -19.00 0.91
CA THR A 112 22.94 -18.93 -0.19
C THR A 112 21.58 -18.43 0.30
N VAL A 113 21.11 -18.95 1.43
CA VAL A 113 19.84 -18.52 2.05
C VAL A 113 19.88 -17.04 2.39
N ARG A 114 20.92 -16.60 3.09
CA ARG A 114 21.11 -15.20 3.49
C ARG A 114 21.24 -14.27 2.29
N LYS A 115 22.01 -14.66 1.26
CA LYS A 115 22.14 -13.86 0.03
C LYS A 115 20.80 -13.68 -0.68
N ASN A 116 20.04 -14.78 -0.84
CA ASN A 116 18.74 -14.73 -1.51
C ASN A 116 17.72 -13.91 -0.73
N ALA A 117 17.67 -14.06 0.59
CA ALA A 117 16.82 -13.26 1.45
C ALA A 117 17.21 -11.77 1.38
N ALA A 118 18.51 -11.44 1.45
CA ALA A 118 18.99 -10.07 1.40
C ALA A 118 18.63 -9.36 0.09
N VAL A 119 18.79 -10.02 -1.07
CA VAL A 119 18.40 -9.46 -2.37
C VAL A 119 16.91 -9.15 -2.39
N ARG A 120 16.06 -10.11 -1.98
CA ARG A 120 14.60 -9.92 -1.97
C ARG A 120 14.17 -8.82 -1.02
N ILE A 121 14.75 -8.77 0.18
CA ILE A 121 14.47 -7.73 1.18
C ILE A 121 14.88 -6.35 0.65
N SER A 122 16.02 -6.23 -0.05
CA SER A 122 16.46 -4.98 -0.67
C SER A 122 15.44 -4.49 -1.69
N THR A 123 15.06 -5.34 -2.65
CA THR A 123 14.07 -5.00 -3.67
C THR A 123 12.72 -4.61 -3.06
N MET A 124 12.28 -5.30 -2.01
CA MET A 124 11.04 -4.96 -1.32
C MET A 124 11.10 -3.57 -0.67
N ARG A 125 12.21 -3.26 0.00
CA ARG A 125 12.42 -1.95 0.65
C ARG A 125 12.49 -0.82 -0.36
N GLU A 126 13.20 -1.02 -1.46
CA GLU A 126 13.31 -0.04 -2.54
C GLU A 126 11.93 0.35 -3.10
N GLU A 127 11.04 -0.62 -3.33
CA GLU A 127 9.69 -0.32 -3.80
C GLU A 127 8.79 0.30 -2.72
N GLN A 128 8.95 -0.08 -1.46
CA GLN A 128 8.28 0.59 -0.33
C GLN A 128 8.69 2.06 -0.22
N ASP A 129 9.97 2.37 -0.42
CA ASP A 129 10.49 3.74 -0.39
C ASP A 129 9.96 4.57 -1.57
N ARG A 130 9.91 3.98 -2.78
CA ARG A 130 9.29 4.64 -3.94
C ARG A 130 7.80 4.93 -3.70
N LEU A 131 7.06 4.00 -3.12
CA LEU A 131 5.65 4.19 -2.79
C LEU A 131 5.47 5.22 -1.67
N ARG A 132 6.35 5.23 -0.67
CA ARG A 132 6.39 6.25 0.39
C ARG A 132 6.60 7.64 -0.18
N GLN A 133 7.51 7.81 -1.14
CA GLN A 133 7.74 9.09 -1.80
C GLN A 133 6.45 9.57 -2.49
N ALA A 134 5.79 8.71 -3.25
CA ALA A 134 4.53 9.05 -3.92
C ALA A 134 3.41 9.43 -2.92
N ILE A 135 3.31 8.74 -1.77
CA ILE A 135 2.40 9.10 -0.68
C ILE A 135 2.69 10.52 -0.18
N CYS A 136 3.95 10.83 0.12
CA CYS A 136 4.33 12.16 0.59
C CYS A 136 4.02 13.25 -0.44
N ASP A 137 4.16 12.96 -1.73
CA ASP A 137 3.85 13.92 -2.80
C ASP A 137 2.33 14.13 -2.93
N MET A 138 1.53 13.07 -2.83
CA MET A 138 0.06 13.15 -2.79
C MET A 138 -0.45 13.93 -1.58
N GLU A 139 0.12 13.71 -0.39
CA GLU A 139 -0.22 14.44 0.84
C GLU A 139 0.03 15.95 0.69
N LYS A 140 1.18 16.33 0.14
CA LYS A 140 1.51 17.73 -0.12
C LYS A 140 0.53 18.37 -1.10
N GLU A 141 0.18 17.68 -2.19
CA GLU A 141 -0.77 18.21 -3.17
C GLU A 141 -2.17 18.41 -2.58
N ILE A 142 -2.64 17.48 -1.73
CA ILE A 142 -3.90 17.62 -1.00
C ILE A 142 -3.86 18.85 -0.09
N GLN A 143 -2.80 19.00 0.71
CA GLN A 143 -2.65 20.16 1.62
C GLN A 143 -2.65 21.49 0.87
N LEU A 144 -1.95 21.56 -0.28
CA LEU A 144 -1.94 22.75 -1.13
C LEU A 144 -3.34 23.09 -1.66
N LYS A 145 -4.09 22.08 -2.10
CA LYS A 145 -5.47 22.26 -2.59
C LYS A 145 -6.42 22.67 -1.47
N GLU A 146 -6.35 22.05 -0.30
CA GLU A 146 -7.16 22.43 0.87
C GLU A 146 -6.89 23.88 1.30
N ALA A 147 -5.61 24.28 1.34
CA ALA A 147 -5.23 25.66 1.66
C ALA A 147 -5.75 26.66 0.61
N ALA A 148 -5.76 26.28 -0.67
CA ALA A 148 -6.35 27.10 -1.72
C ALA A 148 -7.87 27.24 -1.52
N ILE A 149 -8.59 26.15 -1.30
CA ILE A 149 -10.04 26.12 -1.04
C ILE A 149 -10.42 27.02 0.15
N GLN A 150 -9.68 26.91 1.26
CA GLN A 150 -9.92 27.73 2.45
C GLN A 150 -9.72 29.24 2.20
N ARG A 151 -8.83 29.61 1.29
CA ARG A 151 -8.65 31.02 0.89
C ARG A 151 -9.80 31.49 0.01
N THR A 152 -10.29 30.66 -0.91
CA THR A 152 -11.44 30.99 -1.76
C THR A 152 -12.74 31.08 -0.96
N ASN A 153 -12.99 30.17 -0.02
CA ASN A 153 -14.17 30.16 0.87
C ASN A 153 -14.30 31.37 1.80
N LYS A 154 -13.29 32.24 1.86
CA LYS A 154 -13.41 33.57 2.48
C LYS A 154 -14.13 34.59 1.56
N SER A 155 -14.44 34.24 0.32
CA SER A 155 -15.42 34.93 -0.52
C SER A 155 -16.76 34.19 -0.45
N GLU A 156 -17.85 34.95 -0.29
CA GLU A 156 -19.20 34.43 -0.05
C GLU A 156 -19.74 33.61 -1.24
N GLU A 157 -19.31 33.94 -2.45
CA GLU A 157 -19.64 33.23 -3.70
C GLU A 157 -18.95 31.87 -3.82
N ALA A 158 -17.73 31.73 -3.30
CA ALA A 158 -17.05 30.43 -3.30
C ALA A 158 -17.70 29.47 -2.30
N ARG A 159 -18.16 29.98 -1.15
CA ARG A 159 -18.80 29.18 -0.11
C ARG A 159 -20.07 28.48 -0.62
N ILE A 160 -20.88 29.18 -1.42
CA ILE A 160 -22.07 28.60 -2.08
C ILE A 160 -21.67 27.49 -3.06
N PHE A 161 -20.61 27.68 -3.84
CA PHE A 161 -20.10 26.64 -4.75
C PHE A 161 -19.61 25.40 -3.99
N PHE A 162 -18.93 25.58 -2.86
CA PHE A 162 -18.43 24.47 -2.06
C PHE A 162 -19.53 23.73 -1.28
N ASP A 163 -20.57 24.44 -0.83
CA ASP A 163 -21.73 23.82 -0.19
C ASP A 163 -22.52 22.96 -1.19
N ILE A 164 -22.76 23.46 -2.41
CA ILE A 164 -23.37 22.68 -3.50
C ILE A 164 -22.48 21.48 -3.87
N PHE A 165 -21.16 21.67 -3.95
CA PHE A 165 -20.22 20.60 -4.25
C PHE A 165 -20.22 19.50 -3.16
N HIS A 166 -20.28 19.88 -1.89
CA HIS A 166 -20.35 18.93 -0.79
C HIS A 166 -21.65 18.13 -0.78
N GLU A 167 -22.77 18.76 -1.16
CA GLU A 167 -24.07 18.14 -1.27
C GLU A 167 -24.15 17.14 -2.42
N GLU A 168 -23.70 17.52 -3.62
CA GLU A 168 -23.63 16.63 -4.79
C GLU A 168 -22.67 15.45 -4.57
N HIS A 169 -21.52 15.68 -3.92
CA HIS A 169 -20.56 14.63 -3.60
C HIS A 169 -21.10 13.62 -2.57
N SER A 170 -21.87 14.08 -1.59
CA SER A 170 -22.51 13.21 -0.60
C SER A 170 -23.59 12.33 -1.24
N GLN A 171 -24.32 12.86 -2.23
CA GLN A 171 -25.31 12.10 -3.01
C GLN A 171 -24.66 11.05 -3.92
N LEU A 172 -23.53 11.37 -4.57
CA LEU A 172 -22.78 10.41 -5.41
C LEU A 172 -22.20 9.24 -4.61
N LEU A 173 -21.67 9.51 -3.41
CA LEU A 173 -21.16 8.46 -2.53
C LEU A 173 -22.29 7.54 -2.03
N ALA A 174 -23.46 8.10 -1.68
CA ALA A 174 -24.62 7.32 -1.29
C ALA A 174 -25.16 6.46 -2.45
N ALA A 175 -25.12 6.96 -3.70
CA ALA A 175 -25.55 6.20 -4.87
C ALA A 175 -24.60 5.04 -5.24
N GLU A 176 -23.29 5.19 -5.01
CA GLU A 176 -22.30 4.12 -5.19
C GLU A 176 -22.42 2.98 -4.15
N GLU A 177 -23.01 3.24 -2.98
CA GLU A 177 -23.31 2.22 -1.97
C GLU A 177 -24.57 1.41 -2.30
N VAL A 178 -25.59 2.05 -2.88
CA VAL A 178 -26.86 1.39 -3.28
C VAL A 178 -26.68 0.47 -4.50
N THR A 179 -25.76 0.79 -5.42
CA THR A 179 -25.50 -0.03 -6.62
C THR A 179 -24.60 -1.24 -6.39
N LYS A 180 -24.08 -1.43 -5.16
CA LYS A 180 -23.24 -2.58 -4.76
C LYS A 180 -23.96 -3.62 -3.90
N GLN A 181 -25.27 -3.47 -3.68
CA GLN A 181 -26.16 -4.49 -3.11
C GLN A 181 -26.87 -5.26 -4.22
#